data_AF-A0A0G2GHA5-F1
#
_entry.id   AF-A0A0G2GHA5-F1
#
_cell.length_a   1.000
_cell.length_b   1.000
_cell.length_c   1.000
_cell.angle_alpha   90.00
_cell.angle_beta   90.00
_cell.angle_gamma   90.00
#
_symmetry.space_group_name_H-M   'P 1'
#
loop_
_entity.id
_entity.type
_entity.pdbx_description
1 polymer ?
#
loop_
_entity_poly.entity_id
_entity_poly.type
_entity_poly.pdbx_seq_one_letter_code
_entity_poly.pdbx_strand_id
1 'polypeptide(L)'
;MASLRLSEPLSVEDIVQQAGKFEYDQMVPLRYWLRSADTIQKEARIYEREGNDQQAYLLLFRHATLILHRLQKHPEAKDPANKQALQEARNIVKRNLPKLEELRPRINKRHQRFLEIKSDAEKKRAAAQRQTVASPTQLARDFDNIGLHSRKSSDPSMFGAKQALDAGENRDLAVKIAQKEIRRRDLAKRKVRQAGVSDEEEAERRTGVN
;
A
#
# COMPACT_ATOMS: atom_id res chain seq x y z
N MET A 1 21.09 -5.11 -1.94
CA MET A 1 20.16 -5.50 -3.02
C MET A 1 18.85 -4.77 -2.79
N ALA A 2 18.60 -3.72 -3.57
CA ALA A 2 17.47 -2.82 -3.37
C ALA A 2 16.16 -3.59 -3.52
N SER A 3 15.35 -3.57 -2.47
CA SER A 3 14.00 -4.14 -2.44
C SER A 3 13.19 -3.61 -3.62
N LEU A 4 12.59 -4.52 -4.40
CA LEU A 4 11.50 -4.22 -5.33
C LEU A 4 10.43 -3.43 -4.57
N ARG A 5 10.49 -2.11 -4.60
CA ARG A 5 9.41 -1.28 -4.11
C ARG A 5 8.24 -1.55 -5.06
N LEU A 6 7.30 -2.38 -4.62
CA LEU A 6 5.96 -2.46 -5.20
C LEU A 6 5.37 -1.05 -5.07
N SER A 7 5.68 -0.23 -6.06
CA SER A 7 5.09 1.09 -6.22
C SER A 7 3.65 0.89 -6.66
N GLU A 8 2.77 1.76 -6.16
CA GLU A 8 1.41 1.87 -6.66
C GLU A 8 1.48 1.95 -8.20
N PRO A 9 0.72 1.10 -8.93
CA PRO A 9 0.77 1.14 -10.38
C PRO A 9 0.29 2.52 -10.82
N LEU A 10 1.14 3.20 -11.59
CA LEU A 10 0.89 4.56 -12.05
C LEU A 10 0.23 4.54 -13.42
N SER A 11 -0.44 5.63 -13.77
CA SER A 11 -0.87 5.85 -15.15
C SER A 11 0.33 6.10 -16.07
N VAL A 12 0.16 5.84 -17.37
CA VAL A 12 1.21 6.15 -18.35
C VAL A 12 1.56 7.65 -18.33
N GLU A 13 0.58 8.52 -18.13
CA GLU A 13 0.77 9.97 -18.05
C GLU A 13 1.66 10.37 -16.87
N ASP A 14 1.41 9.80 -15.68
CA ASP A 14 2.22 10.04 -14.50
C ASP A 14 3.66 9.54 -14.70
N ILE A 15 3.82 8.38 -15.36
CA ILE A 15 5.14 7.82 -15.66
C ILE A 15 5.88 8.72 -16.63
N VAL A 16 5.22 9.26 -17.67
CA VAL A 16 5.83 10.21 -18.61
C VAL A 16 6.27 11.48 -17.88
N GLN A 17 5.43 12.02 -16.98
CA GLN A 17 5.81 13.17 -16.16
C GLN A 17 7.03 12.87 -15.28
N GLN A 18 7.07 11.70 -14.64
CA GLN A 18 8.21 11.28 -13.82
C GLN A 18 9.48 11.03 -14.66
N ALA A 19 9.33 10.48 -15.86
CA ALA A 19 10.43 10.23 -16.78
C ALA A 19 11.11 11.54 -17.20
N GLY A 20 10.33 12.62 -17.39
CA GLY A 20 10.83 13.96 -17.71
C GLY A 20 11.48 14.71 -16.54
N LYS A 21 11.26 14.27 -15.30
CA LYS A 21 11.89 14.85 -14.09
C LYS A 21 13.31 14.29 -13.92
N PHE A 22 14.27 14.90 -14.59
CA PHE A 22 15.70 14.67 -14.36
C PHE A 22 16.49 15.96 -14.58
N GLU A 23 17.59 16.09 -13.85
CA GLU A 23 18.49 17.23 -13.99
C GLU A 23 19.36 17.05 -15.23
N TYR A 24 19.43 18.10 -16.04
CA TYR A 24 20.26 18.14 -17.23
C TYR A 24 21.04 19.44 -17.23
N ASP A 25 22.36 19.30 -17.31
CA ASP A 25 23.31 20.40 -17.39
C ASP A 25 24.13 20.28 -18.68
N GLN A 26 24.13 21.35 -19.47
CA GLN A 26 24.89 21.48 -20.71
C GLN A 26 26.38 21.74 -20.50
N MET A 27 26.80 22.06 -19.27
CA MET A 27 28.21 22.24 -18.91
C MET A 27 28.92 20.90 -18.71
N VAL A 28 28.17 19.83 -18.46
CA VAL A 28 28.70 18.48 -18.33
C VAL A 28 29.02 17.93 -19.73
N PRO A 29 30.27 17.48 -20.00
CA PRO A 29 30.65 17.00 -21.32
C PRO A 29 29.74 15.88 -21.87
N LEU A 30 29.49 15.91 -23.17
CA LEU A 30 28.50 15.05 -23.84
C LEU A 30 28.78 13.56 -23.63
N ARG A 31 30.05 13.18 -23.57
CA ARG A 31 30.49 11.80 -23.32
C ARG A 31 29.91 11.21 -22.03
N TYR A 32 29.75 12.02 -20.98
CA TYR A 32 29.20 11.55 -19.71
C TYR A 32 27.70 11.31 -19.82
N TRP A 33 26.99 12.21 -20.50
CA TRP A 33 25.57 12.01 -20.80
C TRP A 33 25.31 10.79 -21.68
N LEU A 34 26.17 10.53 -22.67
CA LEU A 34 26.08 9.33 -23.51
C LEU A 34 26.31 8.05 -22.71
N ARG A 35 27.26 8.05 -21.77
CA ARG A 35 27.46 6.93 -20.83
C ARG A 35 26.23 6.74 -19.93
N SER A 36 25.66 7.81 -19.39
CA SER A 36 24.43 7.71 -18.59
C SER A 36 23.25 7.20 -19.42
N ALA A 37 23.14 7.59 -20.70
CA ALA A 37 22.12 7.08 -21.59
C ALA A 37 22.24 5.56 -21.80
N ASP A 38 23.47 5.04 -22.00
CA ASP A 38 23.73 3.61 -22.09
C ASP A 38 23.34 2.85 -20.81
N THR A 39 23.65 3.41 -19.63
CA THR A 39 23.21 2.84 -18.35
C THR A 39 21.68 2.78 -18.24
N ILE A 40 20.99 3.89 -18.54
CA ILE A 40 19.52 3.94 -18.52
C ILE A 40 18.92 2.87 -19.44
N GLN A 41 19.53 2.68 -20.62
CA GLN A 41 19.07 1.68 -21.58
C GLN A 41 19.28 0.24 -21.09
N LYS A 42 20.42 -0.03 -20.44
CA LYS A 42 20.71 -1.33 -19.82
C LYS A 42 19.75 -1.64 -18.68
N GLU A 43 19.47 -0.66 -17.82
CA GLU A 43 18.49 -0.79 -16.74
C GLU A 43 17.08 -1.05 -17.30
N ALA A 44 16.66 -0.33 -18.35
CA ALA A 44 15.38 -0.57 -18.99
C ALA A 44 15.24 -2.03 -19.47
N ARG A 45 16.30 -2.59 -20.09
CA ARG A 45 16.36 -3.99 -20.51
C ARG A 45 16.33 -4.99 -19.34
N ILE A 46 16.82 -4.60 -18.17
CA ILE A 46 16.70 -5.43 -16.96
C ILE A 46 15.24 -5.46 -16.52
N TYR A 47 14.60 -4.30 -16.38
CA TYR A 47 13.19 -4.22 -15.96
C TYR A 47 12.22 -4.87 -16.95
N GLU A 48 12.50 -4.80 -18.26
CA GLU A 48 11.72 -5.55 -19.26
C GLU A 48 11.77 -7.07 -19.01
N ARG A 49 12.98 -7.61 -18.72
CA ARG A 49 13.17 -9.04 -18.43
C ARG A 49 12.54 -9.46 -17.11
N GLU A 50 12.48 -8.56 -16.14
CA GLU A 50 11.81 -8.76 -14.85
C GLU A 50 10.28 -8.61 -14.95
N GLY A 51 9.75 -8.18 -16.09
CA GLY A 51 8.31 -7.91 -16.27
C GLY A 51 7.82 -6.66 -15.54
N ASN A 52 8.74 -5.76 -15.15
CA ASN A 52 8.39 -4.48 -14.55
C ASN A 52 8.16 -3.41 -15.63
N ASP A 53 7.00 -3.51 -16.28
CA ASP A 53 6.61 -2.67 -17.41
C ASP A 53 6.66 -1.17 -17.09
N GLN A 54 6.28 -0.77 -15.87
CA GLN A 54 6.27 0.63 -15.44
C GLN A 54 7.67 1.23 -15.39
N GLN A 55 8.63 0.53 -14.78
CA GLN A 55 10.01 1.02 -14.71
C GLN A 55 10.70 0.96 -16.07
N ALA A 56 10.45 -0.11 -16.85
CA ALA A 56 10.94 -0.21 -18.22
C ALA A 56 10.46 0.99 -19.07
N TYR A 57 9.16 1.29 -19.04
CA TYR A 57 8.57 2.41 -19.77
C TYR A 57 9.17 3.76 -19.33
N LEU A 58 9.30 3.98 -18.01
CA LEU A 58 9.90 5.19 -17.45
C LEU A 58 11.31 5.43 -18.02
N LEU A 59 12.17 4.41 -17.94
CA LEU A 59 13.57 4.53 -18.36
C LEU A 59 13.71 4.66 -19.87
N LEU A 60 12.93 3.92 -20.66
CA LEU A 60 12.91 4.05 -22.12
C LEU A 60 12.47 5.45 -22.55
N PHE A 61 11.42 5.99 -21.92
CA PHE A 61 10.94 7.34 -22.22
C PHE A 61 11.96 8.42 -21.82
N ARG A 62 12.61 8.25 -20.66
CA ARG A 62 13.70 9.13 -20.22
C ARG A 62 14.89 9.09 -21.17
N HIS A 63 15.30 7.91 -21.62
CA HIS A 63 16.37 7.72 -22.60
C HIS A 63 16.05 8.43 -23.92
N ALA A 64 14.82 8.26 -24.44
CA ALA A 64 14.36 8.95 -25.63
C ALA A 64 14.35 10.48 -25.46
N THR A 65 13.87 10.96 -24.30
CA THR A 65 13.84 12.40 -23.99
C THR A 65 15.25 12.98 -23.92
N LEU A 66 16.16 12.33 -23.20
CA LEU A 66 17.56 12.75 -23.09
C LEU A 66 18.21 12.89 -24.47
N ILE A 67 18.15 11.84 -25.29
CA ILE A 67 18.85 11.83 -26.58
C ILE A 67 18.18 12.76 -27.60
N LEU A 68 16.86 12.67 -27.76
CA LEU A 68 16.16 13.38 -28.83
C LEU A 68 15.93 14.87 -28.52
N HIS A 69 15.78 15.25 -27.24
CA HIS A 69 15.46 16.64 -26.89
C HIS A 69 16.64 17.40 -26.28
N ARG A 70 17.44 16.75 -25.42
CA ARG A 70 18.54 17.41 -24.69
C ARG A 70 19.86 17.31 -25.47
N LEU A 71 20.31 16.09 -25.77
CA LEU A 71 21.64 15.88 -26.37
C LEU A 71 21.74 16.41 -27.80
N GLN A 72 20.63 16.44 -28.55
CA GLN A 72 20.62 17.11 -29.86
C GLN A 72 20.93 18.61 -29.80
N LYS A 73 20.67 19.27 -28.67
CA LYS A 73 20.90 20.71 -28.46
C LYS A 73 22.19 21.00 -27.70
N HIS A 74 22.96 19.96 -27.32
CA HIS A 74 24.19 20.13 -26.55
C HIS A 74 25.26 20.86 -27.39
N PRO A 75 26.07 21.76 -26.81
CA PRO A 75 27.12 22.49 -27.54
C PRO A 75 28.09 21.57 -28.30
N GLU A 76 28.53 20.49 -27.66
CA GLU A 76 29.43 19.48 -28.24
C GLU A 76 28.76 18.52 -29.24
N ALA A 77 27.45 18.63 -29.50
CA ALA A 77 26.75 17.71 -30.41
C ALA A 77 27.16 17.89 -31.88
N LYS A 78 27.68 19.08 -32.24
CA LYS A 78 28.17 19.38 -33.59
C LYS A 78 29.61 18.92 -33.81
N ASP A 79 30.31 18.53 -32.76
CA ASP A 79 31.69 18.05 -32.84
C ASP A 79 31.74 16.71 -33.60
N PRO A 80 32.53 16.59 -34.68
CA PRO A 80 32.71 15.33 -35.41
C PRO A 80 33.10 14.14 -34.52
N ALA A 81 33.84 14.35 -33.43
CA ALA A 81 34.22 13.29 -32.50
C ALA A 81 33.01 12.64 -31.80
N ASN A 82 31.93 13.41 -31.58
CA ASN A 82 30.74 12.95 -30.87
C ASN A 82 29.58 12.55 -31.79
N LYS A 83 29.63 12.93 -33.08
CA LYS A 83 28.54 12.67 -34.04
C LYS A 83 28.21 11.19 -34.17
N GLN A 84 29.21 10.33 -34.25
CA GLN A 84 29.02 8.89 -34.40
C GLN A 84 28.29 8.30 -33.19
N ALA A 85 28.79 8.56 -31.98
CA ALA A 85 28.19 8.07 -30.75
C ALA A 85 26.75 8.59 -30.55
N LEU A 86 26.49 9.86 -30.89
CA LEU A 86 25.14 10.43 -30.81
C LEU A 86 24.18 9.79 -31.83
N GLN A 87 24.66 9.48 -33.03
CA GLN A 87 23.86 8.82 -34.06
C GLN A 87 23.53 7.37 -33.67
N GLU A 88 24.48 6.64 -33.09
CA GLU A 88 24.24 5.30 -32.55
C GLU A 88 23.19 5.32 -31.43
N ALA A 89 23.33 6.24 -30.47
CA ALA A 89 22.37 6.43 -29.40
C ALA A 89 20.96 6.74 -29.96
N ARG A 90 20.87 7.59 -31.00
CA ARG A 90 19.61 7.88 -31.69
C ARG A 90 19.01 6.65 -32.37
N ASN A 91 19.83 5.81 -33.00
CA ASN A 91 19.38 4.56 -33.62
C ASN A 91 18.85 3.58 -32.56
N ILE A 92 19.48 3.51 -31.39
CA ILE A 92 18.99 2.70 -30.26
C ILE A 92 17.63 3.20 -29.80
N VAL A 93 17.43 4.51 -29.65
CA VAL A 93 16.11 5.08 -29.32
C VAL A 93 15.06 4.67 -30.34
N LYS A 94 15.34 4.83 -31.64
CA LYS A 94 14.40 4.46 -32.71
C LYS A 94 13.97 2.99 -32.62
N ARG A 95 14.91 2.08 -32.32
CA ARG A 95 14.62 0.65 -32.15
C ARG A 95 13.77 0.35 -30.92
N ASN A 96 13.84 1.18 -29.89
CA ASN A 96 13.09 0.98 -28.63
C ASN A 96 11.73 1.68 -28.62
N LEU A 97 11.43 2.58 -29.56
CA LEU A 97 10.12 3.26 -29.63
C LEU A 97 8.94 2.27 -29.74
N PRO A 98 8.98 1.21 -30.57
CA PRO A 98 7.89 0.23 -30.62
C PRO A 98 7.58 -0.43 -29.27
N LYS A 99 8.60 -0.62 -28.43
CA LYS A 99 8.41 -1.20 -27.09
C LYS A 99 7.57 -0.32 -26.19
N LEU A 100 7.66 1.01 -26.32
CA LEU A 100 6.80 1.92 -25.56
C LEU A 100 5.33 1.71 -25.91
N GLU A 101 5.02 1.52 -27.19
CA GLU A 101 3.66 1.24 -27.66
C GLU A 101 3.14 -0.12 -27.16
N GLU A 102 4.01 -1.13 -27.09
CA GLU A 102 3.68 -2.45 -26.55
C GLU A 102 3.42 -2.43 -25.03
N LEU A 103 4.21 -1.65 -24.28
CA LEU A 103 4.11 -1.56 -22.81
C LEU A 103 2.91 -0.71 -22.37
N ARG A 104 2.54 0.31 -23.14
CA ARG A 104 1.46 1.26 -22.83
C ARG A 104 0.13 0.58 -22.43
N PRO A 105 -0.46 -0.35 -23.22
CA PRO A 105 -1.72 -1.00 -22.83
C PRO A 105 -1.57 -1.88 -21.58
N ARG A 106 -0.42 -2.50 -21.35
CA ARG A 106 -0.16 -3.35 -20.18
C ARG A 106 -0.16 -2.53 -18.88
N ILE A 107 0.49 -1.37 -18.92
CA ILE A 107 0.55 -0.44 -17.79
C ILE A 107 -0.85 0.10 -17.48
N ASN A 108 -1.57 0.60 -18.49
CA ASN A 108 -2.93 1.13 -18.30
C ASN A 108 -3.88 0.09 -17.73
N LYS A 109 -3.83 -1.15 -18.22
CA LYS A 109 -4.62 -2.26 -17.69
C LYS A 109 -4.31 -2.54 -16.22
N ARG A 110 -3.04 -2.50 -15.83
CA ARG A 110 -2.61 -2.71 -14.44
C ARG A 110 -3.06 -1.57 -13.53
N HIS A 111 -2.94 -0.33 -13.99
CA HIS A 111 -3.41 0.86 -13.27
C HIS A 111 -4.93 0.83 -13.07
N GLN A 112 -5.70 0.55 -14.13
CA GLN A 112 -7.15 0.48 -14.07
C GLN A 112 -7.62 -0.57 -13.05
N ARG A 113 -7.07 -1.79 -13.09
CA ARG A 113 -7.39 -2.84 -12.12
C ARG A 113 -7.13 -2.41 -10.69
N PHE A 114 -6.05 -1.66 -10.47
CA PHE A 114 -5.73 -1.15 -9.16
C PHE A 114 -6.74 -0.09 -8.68
N LEU A 115 -7.16 0.83 -9.56
CA LEU A 115 -8.20 1.81 -9.25
C LEU A 115 -9.54 1.14 -8.90
N GLU A 116 -9.92 0.09 -9.62
CA GLU A 116 -11.13 -0.70 -9.35
C GLU A 116 -11.08 -1.31 -7.92
N ILE A 117 -9.98 -1.99 -7.59
CA ILE A 117 -9.76 -2.59 -6.26
C ILE A 117 -9.80 -1.52 -5.17
N LYS A 118 -9.15 -0.37 -5.39
CA LYS A 118 -9.09 0.74 -4.44
C LYS A 118 -10.48 1.34 -4.21
N SER A 119 -11.23 1.59 -5.28
CA SER A 119 -12.60 2.10 -5.24
C SER A 119 -13.54 1.15 -4.46
N ASP A 120 -13.45 -0.15 -4.71
CA ASP A 120 -14.29 -1.14 -4.03
C ASP A 120 -13.94 -1.27 -2.54
N ALA A 121 -12.65 -1.18 -2.19
CA ALA A 121 -12.20 -1.13 -0.81
C ALA A 121 -12.72 0.12 -0.08
N GLU A 122 -12.70 1.28 -0.75
CA GLU A 122 -13.23 2.53 -0.21
C GLU A 122 -14.75 2.48 0.00
N LYS A 123 -15.51 1.94 -0.95
CA LYS A 123 -16.97 1.75 -0.81
C LYS A 123 -17.32 0.84 0.38
N LYS A 124 -16.61 -0.29 0.53
CA LYS A 124 -16.80 -1.21 1.66
C LYS A 124 -16.48 -0.55 3.00
N ARG A 125 -15.40 0.24 3.05
CA ARG A 125 -15.04 1.03 4.25
C ARG A 125 -16.10 2.08 4.58
N ALA A 126 -16.60 2.81 3.59
CA ALA A 126 -17.66 3.80 3.79
C ALA A 126 -18.97 3.17 4.26
N ALA A 127 -19.34 2.00 3.72
CA ALA A 127 -20.52 1.24 4.17
C ALA A 127 -20.38 0.74 5.61
N ALA A 128 -19.23 0.17 5.96
CA ALA A 128 -18.93 -0.25 7.33
C ALA A 128 -18.94 0.95 8.31
N GLN A 129 -18.39 2.09 7.89
CA GLN A 129 -18.39 3.29 8.71
C GLN A 129 -19.81 3.83 8.91
N ARG A 130 -20.66 3.88 7.87
CA ARG A 130 -22.08 4.24 7.99
C ARG A 130 -22.84 3.34 8.96
N GLN A 131 -22.55 2.03 9.00
CA GLN A 131 -23.14 1.11 9.97
C GLN A 131 -22.69 1.40 11.41
N THR A 132 -21.46 1.89 11.62
CA THR A 132 -20.95 2.25 12.96
C THR A 132 -21.43 3.61 13.48
N VAL A 133 -21.93 4.51 12.61
CA VAL A 133 -22.57 5.78 13.00
C VAL A 133 -24.09 5.67 13.13
N ALA A 134 -24.64 4.44 13.25
CA ALA A 134 -25.97 4.23 13.81
C ALA A 134 -26.07 5.03 15.12
N SER A 135 -27.02 5.96 15.14
CA SER A 135 -27.07 7.11 16.06
C SER A 135 -26.86 6.70 17.54
N PRO A 136 -26.25 7.54 18.40
CA PRO A 136 -26.14 7.24 19.84
C PRO A 136 -27.50 6.91 20.49
N THR A 137 -28.61 7.37 19.89
CA THR A 137 -29.99 7.06 20.26
C THR A 137 -30.40 5.61 20.00
N GLN A 138 -29.82 4.93 19.00
CA GLN A 138 -30.11 3.52 18.70
C GLN A 138 -29.35 2.58 19.65
N LEU A 139 -28.09 2.88 19.97
CA LEU A 139 -27.32 2.14 20.97
C LEU A 139 -27.91 2.27 22.40
N ALA A 140 -28.50 3.42 22.74
CA ALA A 140 -29.21 3.60 24.01
C ALA A 140 -30.51 2.78 24.07
N ARG A 141 -31.28 2.74 22.99
CA ARG A 141 -32.52 1.92 22.91
C ARG A 141 -32.25 0.43 23.00
N ASP A 142 -31.16 -0.05 22.42
CA ASP A 142 -30.77 -1.48 22.51
C ASP A 142 -30.30 -1.85 23.93
N PHE A 143 -29.70 -0.92 24.67
CA PHE A 143 -29.35 -1.13 26.09
C PHE A 143 -30.56 -1.11 27.02
N ASP A 144 -31.53 -0.21 26.80
CA ASP A 144 -32.76 -0.16 27.61
C ASP A 144 -33.65 -1.39 27.38
N ASN A 145 -33.67 -1.94 26.16
CA ASN A 145 -34.41 -3.17 25.87
C ASN A 145 -33.78 -4.41 26.55
N ILE A 146 -32.45 -4.45 26.74
CA ILE A 146 -31.79 -5.52 27.49
C ILE A 146 -31.97 -5.34 29.01
N GLY A 147 -32.02 -4.08 29.50
CA GLY A 147 -32.19 -3.76 30.92
C GLY A 147 -33.59 -4.08 31.46
N LEU A 148 -34.63 -4.03 30.63
CA LEU A 148 -36.01 -4.28 31.05
C LEU A 148 -36.37 -5.78 31.13
N HIS A 149 -35.74 -6.63 30.30
CA HIS A 149 -35.96 -8.08 30.32
C HIS A 149 -35.03 -8.84 31.28
N SER A 150 -33.91 -8.25 31.71
CA SER A 150 -32.94 -8.94 32.57
C SER A 150 -33.28 -8.93 34.07
N ARG A 151 -34.29 -8.16 34.52
CA ARG A 151 -34.61 -8.06 35.97
C ARG A 151 -35.68 -9.03 36.47
N LYS A 152 -36.24 -9.90 35.61
CA LYS A 152 -37.28 -10.85 36.05
C LYS A 152 -37.09 -12.32 35.65
N SER A 153 -36.01 -12.70 34.98
CA SER A 153 -35.76 -14.10 34.67
C SER A 153 -34.26 -14.39 34.55
N SER A 154 -33.55 -14.48 35.67
CA SER A 154 -32.24 -15.11 35.70
C SER A 154 -32.41 -16.59 36.06
N ASP A 155 -32.76 -17.40 35.06
CA ASP A 155 -32.43 -18.82 35.09
C ASP A 155 -31.30 -19.05 34.07
N PRO A 156 -30.04 -19.25 34.53
CA PRO A 156 -28.89 -19.48 33.66
C PRO A 156 -29.01 -20.72 32.75
N SER A 157 -30.02 -21.58 32.96
CA SER A 157 -30.26 -22.79 32.17
C SER A 157 -31.02 -22.56 30.84
N MET A 158 -31.60 -21.37 30.63
CA MET A 158 -32.40 -21.05 29.42
C MET A 158 -31.58 -20.43 28.27
N PHE A 159 -30.37 -19.93 28.53
CA PHE A 159 -29.44 -19.57 27.46
C PHE A 159 -28.72 -20.84 27.01
N GLY A 160 -29.17 -21.41 25.90
CA GLY A 160 -28.55 -22.58 25.26
C GLY A 160 -27.03 -22.43 25.14
N ALA A 161 -26.34 -23.57 25.22
CA ALA A 161 -24.88 -23.69 25.27
C ALA A 161 -24.20 -22.65 24.37
N LYS A 162 -23.32 -21.83 24.97
CA LYS A 162 -22.56 -20.80 24.25
C LYS A 162 -21.84 -21.43 23.07
N GLN A 163 -22.30 -21.14 21.87
CA GLN A 163 -21.72 -21.68 20.65
C GLN A 163 -20.31 -21.10 20.47
N ALA A 164 -19.29 -21.95 20.44
CA ALA A 164 -17.92 -21.53 20.21
C ALA A 164 -17.81 -21.01 18.77
N LEU A 165 -17.46 -19.74 18.62
CA LEU A 165 -17.22 -19.13 17.32
C LEU A 165 -15.92 -19.69 16.74
N ASP A 166 -15.96 -20.25 15.54
CA ASP A 166 -14.76 -20.67 14.82
C ASP A 166 -13.95 -19.42 14.40
N ALA A 167 -12.72 -19.34 14.91
CA ALA A 167 -11.78 -18.26 14.60
C ALA A 167 -11.32 -18.28 13.14
N GLY A 168 -11.49 -19.40 12.42
CA GLY A 168 -11.20 -19.52 11.00
C GLY A 168 -12.12 -18.67 10.13
N GLU A 169 -13.43 -18.74 10.39
CA GLU A 169 -14.47 -18.12 9.56
C GLU A 169 -14.65 -16.62 9.84
N ASN A 170 -14.47 -16.18 11.09
CA ASN A 170 -14.82 -14.83 11.53
C ASN A 170 -13.66 -14.13 12.26
N ARG A 171 -12.49 -14.07 11.62
CA ARG A 171 -11.24 -13.50 12.18
C ARG A 171 -11.42 -12.08 12.75
N ASP A 172 -12.04 -11.18 12.01
CA ASP A 172 -12.21 -9.78 12.44
C ASP A 172 -13.12 -9.66 13.67
N LEU A 173 -14.15 -10.51 13.75
CA LEU A 173 -15.06 -10.55 14.90
C LEU A 173 -14.37 -11.15 16.13
N ALA A 174 -13.58 -12.22 15.94
CA ALA A 174 -12.79 -12.85 17.00
C ALA A 174 -11.79 -11.87 17.62
N VAL A 175 -11.09 -11.07 16.79
CA VAL A 175 -10.18 -10.02 17.27
C VAL A 175 -10.91 -8.96 18.08
N LYS A 176 -12.08 -8.50 17.63
CA LYS A 176 -12.90 -7.52 18.37
C LYS A 176 -13.38 -8.05 19.72
N ILE A 177 -13.83 -9.31 19.77
CA ILE A 177 -14.27 -9.97 21.01
C ILE A 177 -13.09 -10.10 21.97
N ALA A 178 -11.93 -10.54 21.48
CA ALA A 178 -10.71 -10.66 22.29
C ALA A 178 -10.29 -9.30 22.88
N GLN A 179 -10.26 -8.24 22.07
CA GLN A 179 -9.93 -6.88 22.55
C GLN A 179 -10.93 -6.38 23.60
N LYS A 180 -12.22 -6.65 23.41
CA LYS A 180 -13.27 -6.28 24.37
C LYS A 180 -13.10 -7.01 25.71
N GLU A 181 -12.80 -8.30 25.67
CA GLU A 181 -12.56 -9.11 26.87
C GLU A 181 -11.28 -8.69 27.61
N ILE A 182 -10.21 -8.38 26.89
CA ILE A 182 -8.97 -7.83 27.49
C ILE A 182 -9.29 -6.53 28.23
N ARG A 183 -9.97 -5.58 27.58
CA ARG A 183 -10.37 -4.31 28.24
C ARG A 183 -11.25 -4.53 29.46
N ARG A 184 -12.20 -5.48 29.40
CA ARG A 184 -13.05 -5.83 30.53
C ARG A 184 -12.22 -6.32 31.72
N ARG A 185 -11.25 -7.21 31.47
CA ARG A 185 -10.35 -7.74 32.52
C ARG A 185 -9.46 -6.65 33.09
N ASP A 186 -8.91 -5.78 32.25
CA ASP A 186 -8.07 -4.67 32.71
C ASP A 186 -8.85 -3.68 33.57
N LEU A 187 -10.10 -3.37 33.20
CA LEU A 187 -10.98 -2.52 34.01
C LEU A 187 -11.35 -3.19 35.34
N ALA A 188 -11.63 -4.50 35.34
CA ALA A 188 -11.89 -5.24 36.56
C ALA A 188 -10.67 -5.25 37.50
N LYS A 189 -9.48 -5.53 36.97
CA LYS A 189 -8.21 -5.47 37.73
C LYS A 189 -7.94 -4.08 38.30
N ARG A 190 -8.17 -3.03 37.51
CA ARG A 190 -8.02 -1.64 37.97
C ARG A 190 -8.97 -1.29 39.11
N LYS A 191 -10.22 -1.76 39.06
CA LYS A 191 -11.19 -1.57 40.14
C LYS A 191 -10.78 -2.30 41.43
N VAL A 192 -10.27 -3.53 41.33
CA VAL A 192 -9.76 -4.29 42.48
C VAL A 192 -8.58 -3.55 43.14
N ARG A 193 -7.64 -3.04 42.35
CA ARG A 193 -6.50 -2.26 42.85
C ARG A 193 -6.91 -0.93 43.49
N GLN A 194 -7.89 -0.22 42.94
CA GLN A 194 -8.44 0.99 43.55
C GLN A 194 -9.22 0.72 44.84
N ALA A 195 -9.75 -0.49 45.02
CA ALA A 195 -10.43 -0.92 46.24
C ALA A 195 -9.46 -1.35 47.37
N GLY A 196 -8.14 -1.18 47.19
CA GLY A 196 -7.14 -1.35 48.25
C GLY A 196 -6.74 -2.79 48.56
N VAL A 197 -7.18 -3.77 47.77
CA VAL A 197 -6.75 -5.17 47.94
C VAL A 197 -5.38 -5.33 47.28
N SER A 198 -4.35 -5.68 48.06
CA SER A 198 -3.01 -5.92 47.54
C SER A 198 -2.99 -7.22 46.72
N ASP A 199 -2.09 -7.29 45.72
CA ASP A 199 -1.95 -8.49 44.87
C ASP A 199 -1.55 -9.74 45.72
N GLU A 200 -0.99 -9.55 46.93
CA GLU A 200 -0.67 -10.60 47.92
C GLU A 200 -1.91 -11.15 48.65
N GLU A 201 -2.85 -10.28 49.09
CA GLU A 201 -4.11 -10.72 49.73
C GLU A 201 -5.01 -11.52 48.78
N GLU A 202 -5.01 -11.18 47.48
CA GLU A 202 -5.78 -11.91 46.47
C GLU A 202 -5.16 -13.29 46.15
N ALA A 203 -3.84 -13.43 46.30
CA ALA A 203 -3.12 -14.69 46.13
C ALA A 203 -3.36 -15.63 47.33
N GLU A 204 -3.29 -15.12 48.56
CA GLU A 204 -3.57 -15.89 49.78
C GLU A 204 -5.00 -16.43 49.84
N ARG A 205 -5.99 -15.68 49.34
CA ARG A 205 -7.38 -16.19 49.23
C ARG A 205 -7.56 -17.28 48.17
N ARG A 206 -6.68 -17.37 47.18
CA ARG A 206 -6.73 -18.40 46.13
C ARG A 206 -5.95 -19.66 46.52
N THR A 207 -4.88 -19.51 47.28
CA THR A 207 -4.17 -20.62 47.90
C THR A 207 -4.79 -20.87 49.27
N GLY A 208 -5.97 -21.49 49.31
CA GLY A 208 -6.60 -21.86 50.59
C GLY A 208 -5.63 -22.67 51.45
N VAL A 209 -5.07 -22.03 52.48
CA VAL A 209 -4.24 -22.69 53.48
C VAL A 209 -5.19 -23.39 54.45
N ASN A 210 -5.19 -24.71 54.40
CA ASN A 210 -5.36 -25.57 55.57
C ASN A 210 -3.99 -26.15 55.91
#